data_AF-A0A2N0ZY86-F1
#
_entry.id   AF-A0A2N0ZY86-F1
#
_cell.length_a   1.000
_cell.length_b   1.000
_cell.length_c   1.000
_cell.angle_alpha   90.00
_cell.angle_beta   90.00
_cell.angle_gamma   90.00
#
_symmetry.space_group_name_H-M   'P 1'
#
loop_
_entity.id
_entity.type
_entity.pdbx_description
1 polymer ?
#
loop_
_entity_poly.entity_id
_entity_poly.type
_entity_poly.pdbx_seq_one_letter_code
_entity_poly.pdbx_strand_id
1 'polypeptide(L)'
;EPKKAQNEEQREIKKSILPIAKQLKQYAKGNIVLTINNIEINQCPVCEHDFAFATNKVKHGLTRKCSNFKCGALFTANVDKTSKKVTFTYKTYDVACQSCEQIIVIPEEKIRNLDKFSCSNCHSQYIPRGEYGFALLSNES
;
A
#
# COMPACT_ATOMS: atom_id res chain seq x y z
N GLU A 1 36.39 13.18 10.06
CA GLU A 1 35.44 13.44 8.94
C GLU A 1 35.25 12.16 8.11
N PRO A 2 34.03 11.65 7.87
CA PRO A 2 33.80 10.38 7.15
C PRO A 2 33.12 10.51 5.77
N LYS A 3 32.89 11.72 5.26
CA LYS A 3 32.02 11.95 4.08
C LYS A 3 32.60 11.53 2.71
N LYS A 4 33.90 11.17 2.61
CA LYS A 4 34.53 10.81 1.33
C LYS A 4 34.29 9.35 0.92
N ALA A 5 34.29 8.41 1.87
CA ALA A 5 34.20 6.96 1.58
C ALA A 5 32.82 6.53 1.04
N GLN A 6 31.72 7.09 1.55
CA GLN A 6 30.36 6.77 1.07
C GLN A 6 30.11 7.15 -0.40
N ASN A 7 30.81 8.17 -0.89
CA ASN A 7 30.62 8.67 -2.26
C ASN A 7 31.36 7.81 -3.30
N GLU A 8 32.44 7.14 -2.90
CA GLU A 8 33.18 6.20 -3.76
C GLU A 8 32.39 4.89 -3.92
N GLU A 9 31.85 4.36 -2.83
CA GLU A 9 31.04 3.14 -2.82
C GLU A 9 29.79 3.25 -3.72
N GLN A 10 29.08 4.40 -3.66
CA GLN A 10 27.94 4.67 -4.55
C GLN A 10 28.33 4.80 -6.03
N ARG A 11 29.50 5.35 -6.34
CA ARG A 11 30.00 5.46 -7.72
C ARG A 11 30.36 4.09 -8.30
N GLU A 12 30.93 3.20 -7.51
CA GLU A 12 31.23 1.84 -7.94
C GLU A 12 29.97 1.03 -8.20
N ILE A 13 28.99 1.08 -7.30
CA ILE A 13 27.70 0.40 -7.47
C ILE A 13 27.01 0.86 -8.75
N LYS A 14 26.99 2.17 -9.02
CA LYS A 14 26.36 2.73 -10.22
C LYS A 14 27.07 2.30 -11.52
N LYS A 15 28.40 2.19 -11.50
CA LYS A 15 29.19 1.69 -12.64
C LYS A 15 28.93 0.20 -12.90
N SER A 16 28.69 -0.59 -11.86
CA SER A 16 28.42 -2.03 -11.98
C SER A 16 26.99 -2.35 -12.44
N ILE A 17 26.01 -1.51 -12.10
CA ILE A 17 24.59 -1.74 -12.44
C ILE A 17 24.24 -1.31 -13.88
N LEU A 18 24.86 -0.24 -14.39
CA LEU A 18 24.56 0.31 -15.73
C LEU A 18 24.72 -0.70 -16.89
N PRO A 19 25.79 -1.53 -16.92
CA PRO A 19 25.96 -2.56 -17.93
C PRO A 19 24.87 -3.64 -17.87
N ILE A 20 24.51 -4.08 -16.66
CA ILE A 20 23.47 -5.08 -16.42
C ILE A 20 22.11 -4.57 -16.89
N ALA A 21 21.77 -3.32 -16.56
CA ALA A 21 20.55 -2.67 -17.01
C ALA A 21 20.48 -2.54 -18.54
N LYS A 22 21.59 -2.22 -19.20
CA LYS A 22 21.66 -2.17 -20.68
C LYS A 22 21.44 -3.53 -21.32
N GLN A 23 22.01 -4.60 -20.75
CA GLN A 23 21.83 -5.96 -21.26
C GLN A 23 20.38 -6.42 -21.09
N LEU A 24 19.77 -6.18 -19.92
CA LEU A 24 18.38 -6.56 -19.65
C LEU A 24 17.36 -5.86 -20.57
N LYS A 25 17.65 -4.61 -20.97
CA LYS A 25 16.81 -3.84 -21.89
C LYS A 25 16.64 -4.48 -23.28
N GLN A 26 17.57 -5.37 -23.67
CA GLN A 26 17.49 -6.10 -24.93
C GLN A 26 16.52 -7.29 -24.88
N TYR A 27 16.23 -7.82 -23.68
CA TYR A 27 15.43 -9.03 -23.49
C TYR A 27 14.06 -8.75 -22.87
N ALA A 28 13.88 -7.61 -22.21
CA ALA A 28 12.60 -7.23 -21.61
C ALA A 28 11.86 -6.20 -22.49
N LYS A 29 10.73 -6.61 -23.06
CA LYS A 29 9.76 -5.72 -23.74
C LYS A 29 8.71 -5.14 -22.79
N GLY A 30 8.91 -5.27 -21.48
CA GLY A 30 7.99 -4.82 -20.43
C GLY A 30 8.72 -4.48 -19.13
N ASN A 31 7.96 -4.13 -18.08
CA ASN A 31 8.52 -3.72 -16.79
C ASN A 31 9.32 -4.87 -16.15
N ILE A 32 10.59 -4.63 -15.87
CA ILE A 32 11.48 -5.59 -15.19
C ILE A 32 11.25 -5.45 -13.68
N VAL A 33 10.78 -6.51 -13.03
CA VAL A 33 10.69 -6.60 -11.56
C VAL A 33 11.95 -7.30 -11.05
N LEU A 34 12.80 -6.57 -10.34
CA LEU A 34 14.01 -7.11 -9.69
C LEU A 34 13.66 -7.58 -8.28
N THR A 35 13.58 -8.89 -8.07
CA THR A 35 13.38 -9.50 -6.75
C THR A 35 14.72 -9.59 -6.03
N ILE A 36 15.06 -8.59 -5.21
CA ILE A 36 16.21 -8.67 -4.30
C ILE A 36 15.67 -9.04 -2.91
N ASN A 37 16.12 -10.16 -2.34
CA ASN A 37 15.90 -10.55 -0.95
C ASN A 37 14.43 -10.63 -0.48
N ASN A 38 13.59 -11.41 -1.18
CA ASN A 38 12.19 -11.64 -0.80
C ASN A 38 11.34 -10.36 -0.71
N ILE A 39 11.76 -9.26 -1.36
CA ILE A 39 10.98 -8.03 -1.48
C ILE A 39 10.25 -8.07 -2.81
N GLU A 40 8.92 -8.01 -2.75
CA GLU A 40 8.06 -7.87 -3.92
C GLU A 40 7.55 -6.43 -3.98
N ILE A 41 7.60 -5.83 -5.17
CA ILE A 41 7.13 -4.48 -5.44
C ILE A 41 5.87 -4.61 -6.29
N ASN A 42 4.76 -4.13 -5.76
CA ASN A 42 3.46 -4.10 -6.43
C ASN A 42 2.97 -2.66 -6.56
N GLN A 43 2.07 -2.41 -7.51
CA GLN A 43 1.44 -1.12 -7.69
C GLN A 43 0.07 -1.09 -7.04
N CYS A 44 -0.27 0.03 -6.42
CA CYS A 44 -1.62 0.27 -5.92
C CYS A 44 -2.60 0.28 -7.10
N PRO A 45 -3.63 -0.59 -7.15
CA PRO A 45 -4.57 -0.61 -8.27
C PRO A 45 -5.48 0.63 -8.34
N VAL A 46 -5.46 1.48 -7.31
CA VAL A 46 -6.30 2.69 -7.21
C VAL A 46 -5.55 3.95 -7.66
N CYS A 47 -4.26 4.07 -7.34
CA CYS A 47 -3.48 5.28 -7.64
C CYS A 47 -2.13 5.02 -8.30
N GLU A 48 -1.87 3.77 -8.70
CA GLU A 48 -0.66 3.30 -9.39
C GLU A 48 0.65 3.52 -8.63
N HIS A 49 0.57 3.98 -7.38
CA HIS A 49 1.75 4.22 -6.56
C HIS A 49 2.39 2.90 -6.10
N ASP A 50 3.71 2.82 -6.21
CA ASP A 50 4.45 1.62 -5.84
C ASP A 50 4.38 1.37 -4.33
N PHE A 51 4.26 0.10 -3.96
CA PHE A 51 4.43 -0.36 -2.59
C PHE A 51 5.24 -1.66 -2.57
N ALA A 52 6.24 -1.69 -1.68
CA ALA A 52 7.12 -2.84 -1.51
C ALA A 52 6.83 -3.57 -0.19
N PHE A 53 6.89 -4.90 -0.19
CA PHE A 53 6.77 -5.72 1.01
C PHE A 53 7.72 -6.91 0.98
N ALA A 54 8.19 -7.30 2.17
CA ALA A 54 9.00 -8.49 2.32
C ALA A 54 8.07 -9.70 2.47
N THR A 55 8.00 -10.57 1.45
CA THR A 55 7.09 -11.74 1.40
C THR A 55 7.26 -12.67 2.60
N ASN A 56 8.48 -12.77 3.14
CA ASN A 56 8.79 -13.58 4.34
C ASN A 56 8.29 -12.99 5.67
N LYS A 57 7.90 -11.71 5.71
CA LYS A 57 7.37 -11.02 6.90
C LYS A 57 5.86 -10.80 6.82
N VAL A 58 5.24 -11.07 5.67
CA VAL A 58 3.79 -10.92 5.50
C VAL A 58 3.06 -12.09 6.15
N LYS A 59 2.15 -11.78 7.07
CA LYS A 59 1.24 -12.74 7.68
C LYS A 59 -0.12 -12.67 6.99
N HIS A 60 -0.85 -13.78 6.96
CA HIS A 60 -2.25 -13.78 6.51
C HIS A 60 -3.06 -12.81 7.39
N GLY A 61 -3.89 -11.98 6.76
CA GLY A 61 -4.68 -10.93 7.42
C GLY A 61 -3.90 -9.64 7.74
N LEU A 62 -2.59 -9.57 7.44
CA LEU A 62 -1.82 -8.34 7.63
C LEU A 62 -2.44 -7.21 6.80
N THR A 63 -2.77 -6.10 7.46
CA THR A 63 -3.31 -4.91 6.81
C THR A 63 -2.24 -3.84 6.64
N ARG A 64 -2.24 -3.15 5.50
CA ARG A 64 -1.34 -2.03 5.22
C ARG A 64 -2.03 -0.98 4.36
N LYS A 65 -1.85 0.29 4.71
CA LYS A 65 -2.35 1.42 3.89
C LYS A 65 -1.46 1.63 2.67
N CYS A 66 -2.04 2.14 1.58
CA CYS A 66 -1.28 2.62 0.44
C CYS A 66 -0.22 3.64 0.88
N SER A 67 0.97 3.58 0.27
CA SER A 67 2.05 4.55 0.50
C SER A 67 1.65 5.98 0.09
N ASN A 68 0.73 6.13 -0.87
CA ASN A 68 0.07 7.40 -1.14
C ASN A 68 -1.08 7.58 -0.13
N PHE A 69 -0.85 8.36 0.93
CA PHE A 69 -1.84 8.59 1.99
C PHE A 69 -3.17 9.18 1.49
N LYS A 70 -3.16 9.90 0.36
CA LYS A 70 -4.38 10.46 -0.23
C LYS A 70 -5.26 9.40 -0.89
N CYS A 71 -4.71 8.24 -1.25
CA CYS A 71 -5.43 7.16 -1.92
C CYS A 71 -6.44 6.46 -0.99
N GLY A 72 -6.14 6.38 0.31
CA GLY A 72 -7.01 5.72 1.29
C GLY A 72 -7.20 4.21 1.12
N ALA A 73 -6.59 3.57 0.11
CA ALA A 73 -6.68 2.12 -0.05
C ALA A 73 -6.02 1.39 1.11
N LEU A 74 -6.77 0.46 1.72
CA LEU A 74 -6.32 -0.47 2.74
C LEU A 74 -6.17 -1.86 2.11
N PHE A 75 -4.94 -2.35 2.06
CA PHE A 75 -4.60 -3.67 1.56
C PHE A 75 -4.62 -4.69 2.68
N THR A 76 -5.22 -5.85 2.42
CA THR A 76 -5.18 -7.03 3.28
C THR A 76 -4.45 -8.16 2.56
N ALA A 77 -3.39 -8.66 3.17
CA ALA A 77 -2.61 -9.76 2.63
C ALA A 77 -3.29 -11.12 2.89
N ASN A 78 -3.38 -11.94 1.85
CA ASN A 78 -3.78 -13.33 1.90
C ASN A 78 -2.58 -14.19 1.57
N VAL A 79 -2.10 -14.95 2.55
CA VAL A 79 -1.01 -15.90 2.34
C VAL A 79 -1.62 -17.30 2.17
N ASP A 80 -1.40 -17.92 1.02
CA ASP A 80 -1.68 -19.33 0.80
C ASP A 80 -0.57 -20.17 1.44
N LYS A 81 -0.94 -21.00 2.42
CA LYS A 81 0.00 -21.83 3.18
C LYS A 81 0.65 -22.94 2.34
N THR A 82 -0.04 -23.40 1.30
CA THR A 82 0.41 -24.53 0.47
C THR A 82 1.38 -24.06 -0.61
N SER A 83 1.04 -22.96 -1.30
CA SER A 83 1.88 -22.40 -2.38
C SER A 83 2.88 -21.35 -1.90
N LYS A 84 2.79 -20.90 -0.64
CA LYS A 84 3.50 -19.71 -0.10
C LYS A 84 3.27 -18.44 -0.92
N LYS A 85 2.24 -18.41 -1.76
CA LYS A 85 1.89 -17.25 -2.57
C LYS A 85 1.19 -16.22 -1.69
N VAL A 86 1.62 -14.97 -1.82
CA VAL A 86 0.97 -13.82 -1.19
C VAL A 86 0.11 -13.13 -2.24
N THR A 87 -1.16 -12.90 -1.94
CA THR A 87 -2.05 -12.07 -2.74
C THR A 87 -2.59 -10.93 -1.88
N PHE A 88 -2.98 -9.83 -2.51
CA PHE A 88 -3.55 -8.68 -1.81
C PHE A 88 -4.97 -8.45 -2.29
N THR A 89 -5.86 -8.29 -1.32
CA THR A 89 -7.18 -7.69 -1.54
C THR A 89 -7.13 -6.26 -1.04
N TYR A 90 -7.94 -5.37 -1.59
CA TYR A 90 -7.99 -3.98 -1.15
C TYR A 90 -9.42 -3.53 -0.94
N LYS A 91 -9.58 -2.56 -0.04
CA LYS A 91 -10.82 -1.80 0.14
C LYS A 91 -10.48 -0.32 0.16
N THR A 92 -11.31 0.48 -0.48
CA THR A 92 -11.35 1.93 -0.29
C THR A 92 -12.50 2.27 0.65
N TYR A 93 -12.59 3.53 1.08
CA TYR A 93 -13.69 4.02 1.89
C TYR A 93 -14.87 4.53 1.06
N ASP A 94 -14.89 4.21 -0.23
CA ASP A 94 -15.86 4.78 -1.14
C ASP A 94 -17.26 4.21 -0.87
N VAL A 95 -18.26 5.08 -0.88
CA VAL A 95 -19.66 4.70 -0.60
C VAL A 95 -20.59 5.27 -1.67
N ALA A 96 -21.68 4.59 -1.97
CA ALA A 96 -22.73 5.15 -2.80
C ALA A 96 -23.47 6.25 -2.02
N CYS A 97 -23.67 7.41 -2.65
CA CYS A 97 -24.50 8.47 -2.09
C CYS A 97 -25.93 7.97 -1.94
N GLN A 98 -26.49 8.03 -0.74
CA GLN A 98 -27.87 7.60 -0.46
C GLN A 98 -28.94 8.45 -1.16
N SER A 99 -28.59 9.64 -1.65
CA SER A 99 -29.52 10.55 -2.32
C SER A 99 -29.49 10.47 -3.84
N CYS A 100 -28.30 10.30 -4.44
CA CYS A 100 -28.13 10.34 -5.89
C CYS A 100 -27.33 9.17 -6.47
N GLU A 101 -27.01 8.17 -5.64
CA GLU A 101 -26.33 6.91 -5.98
C GLU A 101 -24.90 7.05 -6.53
N GLN A 102 -24.41 8.27 -6.74
CA GLN A 102 -23.04 8.53 -7.15
C GLN A 102 -22.02 8.08 -6.09
N ILE A 103 -20.90 7.54 -6.55
CA ILE A 103 -19.81 7.11 -5.67
C ILE A 103 -19.17 8.34 -5.03
N ILE A 104 -19.13 8.34 -3.70
CA ILE A 104 -18.42 9.32 -2.89
C ILE A 104 -17.07 8.73 -2.54
N VAL A 105 -16.01 9.29 -3.10
CA VAL A 105 -14.64 8.96 -2.69
C VAL A 105 -14.35 9.66 -1.38
N ILE A 106 -14.18 8.90 -0.29
CA ILE A 106 -13.93 9.47 1.03
C ILE A 106 -12.42 9.50 1.29
N PRO A 107 -11.82 10.69 1.50
CA PRO A 107 -10.41 10.79 1.87
C PRO A 107 -10.12 10.06 3.20
N GLU A 108 -8.96 9.40 3.30
CA GLU A 108 -8.57 8.67 4.52
C GLU A 108 -8.56 9.54 5.77
N GLU A 109 -8.11 10.79 5.63
CA GLU A 109 -8.11 11.78 6.71
C GLU A 109 -9.51 12.02 7.27
N LYS A 110 -10.55 12.02 6.41
CA LYS A 110 -11.94 12.21 6.84
C LYS A 110 -12.43 11.04 7.67
N ILE A 111 -12.10 9.81 7.26
CA ILE A 111 -12.43 8.60 8.01
C ILE A 111 -11.68 8.56 9.34
N ARG A 112 -10.37 8.84 9.34
CA ARG A 112 -9.54 8.79 10.55
C ARG A 112 -9.96 9.82 11.58
N ASN A 113 -10.27 11.03 11.14
CA ASN A 113 -10.63 12.14 12.03
C ASN A 113 -12.13 12.17 12.35
N LEU A 114 -12.93 11.28 11.76
CA LEU A 114 -14.39 11.31 11.83
C LEU A 114 -14.98 12.66 11.35
N ASP A 115 -14.32 13.28 10.38
CA ASP A 115 -14.72 14.58 9.84
C ASP A 115 -15.89 14.45 8.87
N LYS A 116 -16.69 15.52 8.79
CA LYS A 116 -17.73 15.63 7.76
C LYS A 116 -17.15 15.63 6.35
N PHE A 117 -17.87 14.98 5.44
CA PHE A 117 -17.63 14.97 4.00
C PHE A 117 -18.95 15.11 3.25
N SER A 118 -18.91 15.48 1.97
CA SER A 118 -20.12 15.71 1.16
C SER A 118 -20.04 14.98 -0.17
N CYS A 119 -21.20 14.57 -0.69
CA CYS A 119 -21.30 14.16 -2.08
C CYS A 119 -20.96 15.35 -2.99
N SER A 120 -20.10 15.15 -3.98
CA SER A 120 -19.74 16.18 -4.96
C SER A 120 -20.88 16.53 -5.92
N ASN A 121 -21.83 15.61 -6.12
CA ASN A 121 -22.92 15.76 -7.08
C ASN A 121 -24.15 16.46 -6.47
N CYS A 122 -24.66 15.97 -5.34
CA CYS A 122 -25.89 16.49 -4.73
C CYS A 122 -25.68 17.24 -3.41
N HIS A 123 -24.42 17.42 -2.98
CA HIS A 123 -24.04 18.14 -1.76
C HIS A 123 -24.57 17.58 -0.43
N SER A 124 -25.21 16.40 -0.44
CA SER A 124 -25.60 15.69 0.79
C SER A 124 -24.39 15.51 1.71
N GLN A 125 -24.55 15.86 2.99
CA GLN A 125 -23.49 15.79 3.99
C GLN A 125 -23.53 14.47 4.75
N TYR A 126 -22.35 13.95 5.05
CA TYR A 126 -22.14 12.70 5.77
C TYR A 126 -21.13 12.91 6.89
N ILE A 127 -21.21 12.07 7.91
CA ILE A 127 -20.24 11.99 9.00
C ILE A 127 -19.91 10.51 9.25
N PRO A 128 -18.63 10.13 9.36
CA PRO A 128 -18.25 8.78 9.76
C PRO A 128 -18.71 8.49 11.19
N ARG A 129 -19.28 7.31 11.43
CA ARG A 129 -19.64 6.83 12.78
C ARG A 129 -18.73 5.65 13.14
N GLY A 130 -17.89 5.83 14.16
CA GLY A 130 -17.12 4.74 14.76
C GLY A 130 -17.85 4.16 15.97
N GLU A 131 -17.86 2.84 16.11
CA GLU A 131 -18.29 2.16 17.33
C GLU A 131 -17.06 1.64 18.07
N TYR A 132 -16.95 1.95 19.37
CA TYR A 132 -15.87 1.47 20.23
C TYR A 132 -16.38 0.34 21.11
N GLY A 133 -15.65 -0.77 21.13
CA GLY A 133 -15.85 -1.87 22.05
C GLY A 133 -14.65 -2.02 22.97
N PHE A 134 -14.90 -2.35 24.24
CA PHE A 134 -13.86 -2.61 25.24
C PHE A 134 -14.11 -3.99 25.84
N ALA A 135 -13.04 -4.75 26.06
CA ALA A 135 -13.09 -6.02 26.78
C ALA A 135 -12.09 -5.95 27.95
N LEU A 136 -12.54 -6.43 29.11
CA LEU A 136 -11.67 -6.58 30.28
C LEU A 136 -10.78 -7.81 30.05
N LEU A 137 -9.46 -7.63 30.17
CA LEU A 137 -8.55 -8.77 30.22
C LEU A 137 -8.70 -9.43 31.60
N SER A 138 -9.15 -10.68 31.62
CA SER A 138 -9.11 -11.51 32.81
C SER A 138 -7.65 -11.80 33.15
N ASN A 139 -7.20 -11.41 34.35
CA ASN A 139 -5.91 -11.86 34.86
C ASN A 139 -5.96 -13.38 35.01
N GLU A 140 -5.02 -14.09 34.38
CA GLU A 140 -4.76 -15.49 34.71
C GLU A 140 -4.12 -15.50 36.11
N SER A 141 -4.86 -16.03 37.09
CA SER A 141 -4.38 -16.30 38.45
C SER A 141 -3.71 -17.67 38.52
#